data_AF-A0A371IJT8-F1
#
_entry.id   AF-A0A371IJT8-F1
#
_cell.length_a   1.000
_cell.length_b   1.000
_cell.length_c   1.000
_cell.angle_alpha   90.00
_cell.angle_beta   90.00
_cell.angle_gamma   90.00
#
_symmetry.space_group_name_H-M   'P 1'
#
loop_
_entity.id
_entity.type
_entity.pdbx_description
1 polymer ?
#
loop_
_entity_poly.entity_id
_entity_poly.type
_entity_poly.pdbx_seq_one_letter_code
_entity_poly.pdbx_strand_id
1 'polypeptide(L)'
;MIKPTKPIETYKDYGFKKCKGEYGKNDCYYLCVARGCKMIFLSKECVSILDWEDKDPRIHTKPNCRYSDQRTALDIVVELAIYGLVSTLAL
;
A
#
# COMPACT_ATOMS: atom_id res chain seq x y z
N MET A 1 7.33 2.77 13.70
CA MET A 1 6.30 2.90 12.64
C MET A 1 7.03 2.77 11.30
N ILE A 2 6.59 1.89 10.41
CA ILE A 2 7.20 1.75 9.07
C ILE A 2 6.78 2.97 8.25
N LYS A 3 7.73 3.61 7.56
CA LYS A 3 7.52 4.79 6.71
C LYS A 3 8.06 4.55 5.30
N PRO A 4 7.51 5.24 4.28
CA PRO A 4 8.17 5.33 2.99
C PRO A 4 9.54 6.02 3.10
N THR A 5 10.50 5.59 2.29
CA THR A 5 11.85 6.20 2.18
C THR A 5 12.04 6.99 0.89
N LYS A 6 11.17 6.76 -0.10
CA LYS A 6 11.16 7.42 -1.42
C LYS A 6 9.97 8.37 -1.56
N PRO A 7 9.99 9.30 -2.54
CA PRO A 7 8.82 10.06 -2.92
C PRO A 7 7.61 9.15 -3.21
N ILE A 8 6.43 9.56 -2.75
CA ILE A 8 5.22 8.72 -2.76
C ILE A 8 4.81 8.22 -4.15
N GLU A 9 5.19 8.96 -5.19
CA GLU A 9 4.88 8.63 -6.58
C GLU A 9 5.66 7.40 -7.07
N THR A 10 6.87 7.14 -6.53
CA THR A 10 7.72 5.98 -6.91
C THR A 10 7.03 4.63 -6.62
N TYR A 11 6.11 4.57 -5.66
CA TYR A 11 5.44 3.33 -5.30
C TYR A 11 4.39 2.91 -6.34
N LYS A 12 4.01 3.81 -7.25
CA LYS A 12 3.19 3.46 -8.42
C LYS A 12 3.87 2.42 -9.30
N ASP A 13 5.19 2.50 -9.43
CA ASP A 13 6.00 1.57 -10.24
C ASP A 13 5.97 0.15 -9.64
N TYR A 14 5.93 0.04 -8.31
CA TYR A 14 5.70 -1.24 -7.65
C TYR A 14 4.29 -1.78 -7.91
N GLY A 15 3.31 -0.88 -8.03
CA GLY A 15 1.91 -1.19 -8.30
C GLY A 15 0.92 -0.59 -7.30
N PHE A 16 1.34 0.32 -6.43
CA PHE A 16 0.39 1.04 -5.58
C PHE A 16 -0.52 1.95 -6.42
N LYS A 17 -1.80 2.01 -6.05
CA LYS A 17 -2.78 2.89 -6.69
C LYS A 17 -3.15 4.02 -5.75
N LYS A 18 -3.29 5.24 -6.28
CA LYS A 18 -3.75 6.39 -5.51
C LYS A 18 -5.13 6.11 -4.91
N CYS A 19 -5.35 6.48 -3.64
CA CYS A 19 -6.65 6.35 -2.98
C CYS A 19 -7.72 7.23 -3.64
N LYS A 20 -9.00 6.93 -3.40
CA LYS A 20 -10.13 7.80 -3.78
C LYS A 20 -10.38 8.89 -2.71
N GLY A 21 -11.19 9.89 -3.06
CA GLY A 21 -11.70 10.89 -2.12
C GLY A 21 -10.61 11.69 -1.41
N GLU A 22 -10.85 12.04 -0.14
CA GLU A 22 -9.92 12.85 0.67
C GLU A 22 -8.55 12.19 0.86
N TYR A 23 -8.49 10.86 0.98
CA TYR A 23 -7.21 10.15 1.07
C TYR A 23 -6.38 10.32 -0.21
N GLY A 24 -7.03 10.28 -1.39
CA GLY A 24 -6.37 10.57 -2.66
C GLY A 24 -5.86 12.01 -2.73
N LYS A 25 -6.65 12.99 -2.28
CA LYS A 25 -6.23 14.40 -2.24
C LYS A 25 -5.02 14.64 -1.33
N ASN A 26 -4.88 13.83 -0.28
CA ASN A 26 -3.75 13.84 0.65
C ASN A 26 -2.60 12.89 0.24
N ASP A 27 -2.51 12.53 -1.04
CA ASP A 27 -1.46 11.65 -1.59
C ASP A 27 -1.30 10.32 -0.84
N CYS A 28 -2.41 9.71 -0.42
CA CYS A 28 -2.41 8.35 0.09
C CYS A 28 -2.62 7.35 -1.04
N TYR A 29 -2.08 6.16 -0.84
CA TYR A 29 -2.02 5.07 -1.80
C TYR A 29 -2.43 3.75 -1.14
N TYR A 30 -2.85 2.79 -1.95
CA TYR A 30 -3.19 1.45 -1.51
C TYR A 30 -2.71 0.38 -2.50
N LEU A 31 -2.48 -0.82 -1.97
CA LEU A 31 -2.32 -2.05 -2.75
C LEU A 31 -3.21 -3.14 -2.12
N CYS A 32 -4.17 -3.67 -2.88
CA CYS A 32 -5.02 -4.77 -2.43
C CYS A 32 -4.29 -6.09 -2.60
N VAL A 33 -4.38 -6.95 -1.58
CA VAL A 33 -3.77 -8.28 -1.55
C VAL A 33 -4.87 -9.30 -1.30
N ALA A 34 -5.19 -10.12 -2.29
CA ALA A 34 -6.26 -11.10 -2.22
C ALA A 34 -6.02 -12.15 -1.11
N ARG A 35 -4.77 -12.59 -0.96
CA ARG A 35 -4.41 -13.57 0.07
C ARG A 35 -4.55 -12.97 1.46
N GLY A 36 -5.53 -13.46 2.22
CA GLY A 36 -5.87 -12.96 3.55
C GLY A 36 -6.72 -11.69 3.53
N CYS A 37 -7.25 -11.28 2.37
CA CYS A 37 -8.12 -10.11 2.19
C CYS A 37 -7.58 -8.86 2.90
N LYS A 38 -6.35 -8.48 2.57
CA LYS A 38 -5.66 -7.33 3.18
C LYS A 38 -5.48 -6.20 2.18
N MET A 39 -5.30 -4.99 2.69
CA MET A 39 -4.81 -3.86 1.93
C MET A 39 -3.57 -3.26 2.59
N ILE A 40 -2.57 -2.93 1.79
CA ILE A 40 -1.40 -2.17 2.26
C ILE A 40 -1.72 -0.70 2.03
N PHE A 41 -1.89 0.05 3.11
CA PHE A 41 -2.06 1.50 3.10
C PHE A 41 -0.70 2.17 3.13
N LEU A 42 -0.54 3.20 2.31
CA LEU A 42 0.68 3.97 2.17
C LEU A 42 0.35 5.46 2.21
N SER A 43 1.01 6.19 3.10
CA SER A 43 1.00 7.66 3.16
C SER A 43 2.43 8.14 3.36
N LYS A 44 2.66 9.46 3.28
CA LYS A 44 3.96 10.05 3.62
C LYS A 44 4.42 9.71 5.05
N GLU A 45 3.47 9.51 5.96
CA GLU A 45 3.77 9.28 7.37
C GLU A 45 3.87 7.82 7.77
N CYS A 46 3.24 6.89 7.03
CA CYS A 46 3.19 5.50 7.46
C CYS A 46 2.87 4.50 6.34
N VAL A 47 3.25 3.25 6.61
CA VAL A 47 2.82 2.03 5.91
C VAL A 47 2.09 1.14 6.91
N SER A 48 0.89 0.70 6.56
CA SER A 48 0.07 -0.16 7.42
C SER A 48 -0.60 -1.27 6.61
N ILE A 49 -0.71 -2.46 7.20
CA ILE A 49 -1.53 -3.55 6.67
C ILE A 49 -2.88 -3.50 7.38
N LEU A 50 -3.96 -3.39 6.62
CA LEU A 50 -5.34 -3.30 7.11
C LEU A 50 -6.19 -4.38 6.45
N ASP A 51 -7.37 -4.64 7.00
CA ASP A 51 -8.38 -5.47 6.33
C ASP A 51 -8.88 -4.78 5.06
N TRP A 52 -9.05 -5.56 4.00
CA TRP A 52 -9.65 -5.10 2.76
C TRP A 52 -11.17 -5.29 2.84
N GLU A 53 -11.86 -4.19 3.16
CA GLU A 53 -13.31 -4.12 3.29
C GLU A 53 -13.99 -3.71 1.96
N ASP A 54 -15.15 -4.30 1.64
CA ASP A 54 -15.89 -4.04 0.40
C ASP A 54 -16.27 -2.56 0.19
N LYS A 55 -16.51 -1.84 1.30
CA LYS A 55 -16.97 -0.45 1.28
C LYS A 55 -15.90 0.55 1.75
N ASP A 56 -14.62 0.17 1.65
CA ASP A 56 -13.53 1.02 2.09
C ASP A 56 -13.54 2.38 1.34
N PRO A 57 -13.55 3.53 2.05
CA PRO A 57 -13.60 4.86 1.44
C PRO A 57 -12.29 5.25 0.73
N ARG A 58 -11.23 4.43 0.80
CA ARG A 58 -9.94 4.64 0.13
C ARG A 58 -9.84 3.88 -1.19
N ILE A 59 -10.55 2.78 -1.33
CA ILE A 59 -10.43 1.84 -2.47
C ILE A 59 -11.44 2.19 -3.57
N HIS A 60 -11.00 2.13 -4.82
CA HIS A 60 -11.87 2.38 -5.99
C HIS A 60 -12.82 1.21 -6.23
N THR A 61 -13.96 1.45 -6.90
CA THR A 61 -14.92 0.40 -7.28
C THR A 61 -14.25 -0.77 -8.00
N LYS A 62 -13.26 -0.48 -8.85
CA LYS A 62 -12.32 -1.48 -9.36
C LYS A 62 -11.02 -1.44 -8.52
N PRO A 63 -10.86 -2.36 -7.54
CA PRO A 63 -9.67 -2.44 -6.70
C PRO A 63 -8.45 -2.81 -7.55
N ASN A 64 -7.27 -2.31 -7.17
CA ASN A 64 -6.01 -2.70 -7.80
C ASN A 64 -5.41 -3.88 -7.05
N CYS A 65 -5.81 -5.08 -7.46
CA CYS A 65 -5.35 -6.34 -6.89
C CYS A 65 -4.73 -7.22 -7.99
N ARG A 66 -3.59 -7.83 -7.70
CA ARG A 66 -3.00 -8.90 -8.53
C ARG A 66 -3.51 -10.23 -7.99
N TYR A 67 -4.68 -10.67 -8.43
CA TYR A 67 -5.34 -11.86 -7.86
C TYR A 67 -4.54 -13.17 -7.98
N SER A 68 -3.63 -13.26 -8.96
CA SER A 68 -2.73 -14.42 -9.13
C SER A 68 -1.46 -14.35 -8.26
N ASP A 69 -1.19 -13.22 -7.61
CA ASP A 69 -0.03 -13.06 -6.73
C ASP A 69 -0.20 -13.92 -5.48
N GLN A 70 0.80 -14.75 -5.18
CA GLN A 70 0.75 -15.71 -4.08
C GLN A 70 1.30 -15.13 -2.77
N ARG A 71 1.91 -13.94 -2.80
CA ARG A 71 2.48 -13.27 -1.62
C ARG A 71 1.38 -12.76 -0.71
N THR A 72 1.64 -12.81 0.60
CA THR A 72 0.84 -12.12 1.61
C THR A 72 1.18 -10.63 1.66
N ALA A 73 0.37 -9.84 2.37
CA ALA A 73 0.68 -8.43 2.59
C ALA A 73 2.00 -8.24 3.36
N LEU A 74 2.33 -9.16 4.27
CA LEU A 74 3.59 -9.12 5.01
C LEU A 74 4.78 -9.40 4.08
N ASP A 75 4.69 -10.40 3.21
CA ASP A 75 5.75 -10.72 2.23
C ASP A 75 6.06 -9.51 1.36
N ILE A 76 5.03 -8.80 0.89
CA ILE A 76 5.18 -7.58 0.11
C ILE A 76 5.85 -6.47 0.92
N VAL A 77 5.44 -6.22 2.17
CA VAL A 77 6.07 -5.18 3.01
C VAL A 77 7.54 -5.52 3.31
N VAL A 78 7.87 -6.78 3.52
CA VAL A 78 9.27 -7.24 3.70
C VAL A 78 10.07 -7.03 2.43
N GLU A 79 9.52 -7.36 1.25
CA GLU A 79 10.18 -7.10 -0.04
C GLU A 79 10.43 -5.61 -0.27
N LEU A 80 9.45 -4.75 0.04
CA LEU A 80 9.62 -3.30 -0.02
C LEU A 80 10.76 -2.83 0.92
N ALA A 81 10.90 -3.44 2.10
CA ALA A 81 11.97 -3.11 3.03
C ALA A 81 13.35 -3.54 2.49
N ILE A 82 13.45 -4.73 1.89
CA ILE A 82 14.66 -5.24 1.24
C ILE A 82 15.09 -4.33 0.09
N TYR A 83 14.15 -3.81 -0.69
CA TYR A 83 14.42 -2.83 -1.75
C TYR A 83 14.65 -1.40 -1.24
N GLY A 84 14.64 -1.20 0.08
CA GLY A 84 14.86 0.11 0.68
C GLY A 84 13.78 1.12 0.32
N LEU A 85 12.56 0.66 0.02
CA LEU A 85 11.37 1.48 -0.23
C LEU A 85 10.63 1.80 1.07
N VAL A 86 10.77 1.00 2.12
CA VAL A 86 10.19 1.29 3.43
C VAL A 86 11.19 1.02 4.54
N SER A 87 11.10 1.75 5.65
CA SER A 87 12.01 1.60 6.79
C SER A 87 11.33 2.00 8.10
N THR A 88 11.86 1.49 9.22
CA THR A 88 11.52 2.00 10.56
C THR A 88 12.42 3.15 10.99
N LEU A 89 13.54 3.38 10.31
CA LEU A 89 14.47 4.47 10.56
C LEU A 89 14.01 5.70 9.77
N ALA A 90 13.91 6.85 10.44
CA ALA A 90 13.82 8.13 9.75
C ALA A 90 15.19 8.43 9.14
N LEU A 91 15.29 8.41 7.81
CA LEU A 91 16.45 8.92 7.07
C LEU A 91 16.30 10.42 6.87
#